data_AF-A0A7S1MHN3-F1
#
_entry.id   AF-A0A7S1MHN3-F1
#
_cell.length_a   1.000
_cell.length_b   1.000
_cell.length_c   1.000
_cell.angle_alpha   90.00
_cell.angle_beta   90.00
_cell.angle_gamma   90.00
#
_symmetry.space_group_name_H-M   'P 1'
#
loop_
_entity.id
_entity.type
_entity.pdbx_description
1 polymer ?
#
loop_
_entity_poly.entity_id
_entity_poly.type
_entity_poly.pdbx_seq_one_letter_code
_entity_poly.pdbx_strand_id
1 'polypeptide(L)'
;MSRLPAPIIGVGDSVDPATSFLGLSLQRGDEHRQQPGNQKPASGAKGHGSDSGSAAGESDAPHLPGTSEPLPWYTRNCRGKFAADWALEPFPGFLSAMKWKATGKPPKFPTPEEAAKLCPSVDKVDHDRLRTPPCGPTRVQATWMGHASFLVQVGGVNILTDPVWSTRCAPVQFAGPKRYVPPPVEKVSDLPTIDIVTISHNHYDHLDAATVAALREAFQPTFVVPLGMKAWFAGLKWKPTSEERAAGVDDPTAAKVIELDWWEARWIRPACHESHHLAPVLITLVPVQHWSMRTGPWDRDLELWGGYVYEVDVNRIDPTVGTAHCAASDERRVVRRFFHSGDTGYQDRLFKQIGRVFGKHFDLAMLPIGAYNPRWFLRVQHVDPEEAVKIHVDLGRPALSLGMHWGTFILTDEPVDEPPKLLKEALAKHKALPTEFIALKHGESVVAPVPGEIQTLDSEPSSPENIAS
;
A
#
# COMPACT_ATOMS: atom_id res chain seq x y z
N MET A 1 -36.12 51.10 -17.70
CA MET A 1 -36.59 52.45 -17.33
C MET A 1 -36.66 52.52 -15.81
N SER A 2 -36.06 53.58 -15.24
CA SER A 2 -36.13 54.05 -13.83
C SER A 2 -35.67 53.13 -12.70
N ARG A 3 -34.92 53.56 -11.68
CA ARG A 3 -34.21 54.81 -11.31
C ARG A 3 -33.32 54.41 -10.10
N LEU A 4 -32.10 54.94 -10.02
CA LEU A 4 -31.29 54.96 -8.79
C LEU A 4 -31.97 55.83 -7.71
N PRO A 5 -31.54 55.70 -6.44
CA PRO A 5 -30.62 56.73 -5.92
C PRO A 5 -29.48 56.21 -5.01
N ALA A 6 -28.30 56.81 -5.17
CA ALA A 6 -27.37 57.19 -4.08
C ALA A 6 -27.56 58.72 -3.84
N PRO A 7 -26.84 59.46 -2.94
CA PRO A 7 -25.69 59.14 -2.07
C PRO A 7 -25.73 59.83 -0.66
N ILE A 8 -24.59 59.82 0.08
CA ILE A 8 -23.98 60.85 0.99
C ILE A 8 -23.02 60.10 1.95
N ILE A 9 -21.69 60.05 1.72
CA ILE A 9 -20.59 60.99 2.03
C ILE A 9 -20.27 61.16 3.54
N GLY A 10 -19.05 60.74 3.91
CA GLY A 10 -18.28 61.15 5.08
C GLY A 10 -16.81 60.73 4.88
N VAL A 11 -15.91 61.71 4.83
CA VAL A 11 -14.49 61.70 4.41
C VAL A 11 -13.57 61.90 5.61
N GLY A 12 -12.32 61.40 5.54
CA GLY A 12 -11.16 61.83 6.34
C GLY A 12 -10.35 60.64 6.87
N ASP A 13 -9.31 60.14 6.18
CA ASP A 13 -7.93 60.65 5.98
C ASP A 13 -6.92 60.13 7.02
N SER A 14 -5.96 59.32 6.52
CA SER A 14 -4.49 59.24 6.75
C SER A 14 -3.94 59.37 8.19
N VAL A 15 -2.83 58.73 8.63
CA VAL A 15 -1.48 58.65 8.05
C VAL A 15 -0.68 57.53 8.76
N ASP A 16 0.22 56.86 8.03
CA ASP A 16 1.37 56.04 8.50
C ASP A 16 2.43 56.95 9.22
N PRO A 17 3.43 56.47 9.99
CA PRO A 17 4.51 55.63 9.45
C PRO A 17 5.24 54.65 10.42
N ALA A 18 6.03 53.80 9.78
CA ALA A 18 7.08 52.90 10.27
C ALA A 18 8.03 53.42 11.38
N THR A 19 8.64 52.48 12.12
CA THR A 19 9.99 52.68 12.68
C THR A 19 10.76 51.36 12.78
N SER A 20 11.87 51.30 12.04
CA SER A 20 12.96 50.33 12.12
C SER A 20 13.93 50.75 13.23
N PHE A 21 14.56 49.81 13.95
CA PHE A 21 15.85 50.08 14.62
C PHE A 21 16.74 48.83 14.62
N LEU A 22 17.92 49.01 14.03
CA LEU A 22 19.08 48.12 14.05
C LEU A 22 20.26 49.06 14.41
N GLY A 23 21.04 48.75 15.44
CA GLY A 23 22.14 49.61 15.87
C GLY A 23 22.97 49.03 17.02
N LEU A 24 24.14 48.48 16.66
CA LEU A 24 25.25 48.14 17.55
C LEU A 24 25.81 49.36 18.30
N SER A 25 26.35 49.16 19.51
CA SER A 25 27.69 49.65 19.89
C SER A 25 28.21 49.06 21.21
N LEU A 26 29.53 48.81 21.22
CA LEU A 26 30.41 48.31 22.28
C LEU A 26 30.71 49.29 23.42
N GLN A 27 31.23 48.74 24.55
CA GLN A 27 32.43 49.11 25.37
C GLN A 27 32.19 48.72 26.85
N ARG A 28 33.13 48.32 27.74
CA ARG A 28 34.60 48.12 27.79
C ARG A 28 34.98 47.45 29.14
N GLY A 29 36.22 46.94 29.25
CA GLY A 29 36.98 46.71 30.50
C GLY A 29 37.73 45.36 30.49
N ASP A 30 38.94 45.28 29.92
CA ASP A 30 40.28 45.35 30.58
C ASP A 30 40.68 44.00 31.24
N GLU A 31 41.88 43.41 31.13
CA GLU A 31 43.21 43.85 30.71
C GLU A 31 44.16 42.63 30.55
N HIS A 32 45.39 42.87 30.04
CA HIS A 32 46.63 42.04 30.09
C HIS A 32 47.14 41.25 28.85
N ARG A 33 47.70 42.02 27.90
CA ARG A 33 49.15 42.14 27.54
C ARG A 33 50.07 40.90 27.53
N GLN A 34 50.58 40.49 26.35
CA GLN A 34 51.98 40.61 25.82
C GLN A 34 52.27 39.60 24.67
N GLN A 35 52.95 40.07 23.61
CA GLN A 35 53.35 39.39 22.35
C GLN A 35 54.80 38.79 22.43
N PRO A 36 55.59 38.53 21.35
CA PRO A 36 55.37 38.08 19.94
C PRO A 36 56.37 36.99 19.43
N GLY A 37 56.19 36.55 18.18
CA GLY A 37 57.27 36.13 17.24
C GLY A 37 57.11 34.71 16.65
N ASN A 38 57.49 34.35 15.43
CA ASN A 38 57.99 35.04 14.23
C ASN A 38 58.04 34.00 13.07
N GLN A 39 57.87 34.46 11.82
CA GLN A 39 58.39 33.93 10.53
C GLN A 39 57.91 32.60 9.84
N LYS A 40 57.33 32.85 8.64
CA LYS A 40 57.17 32.13 7.33
C LYS A 40 58.42 31.38 6.75
N PRO A 41 58.42 30.79 5.51
CA PRO A 41 57.39 30.12 4.66
C PRO A 41 57.90 28.88 3.81
N ALA A 42 57.00 28.26 3.03
CA ALA A 42 57.11 27.95 1.57
C ALA A 42 57.01 26.49 1.04
N SER A 43 56.44 26.42 -0.19
CA SER A 43 56.32 25.33 -1.19
C SER A 43 55.19 24.32 -0.97
N GLY A 44 54.36 23.93 -1.94
CA GLY A 44 54.25 24.20 -3.37
C GLY A 44 53.55 23.00 -4.04
N ALA A 45 52.53 23.22 -4.89
CA ALA A 45 52.22 22.44 -6.10
C ALA A 45 50.79 22.71 -6.58
N LYS A 46 50.70 23.00 -7.89
CA LYS A 46 49.48 23.19 -8.68
C LYS A 46 48.91 21.83 -9.11
N GLY A 47 47.60 21.81 -9.36
CA GLY A 47 46.96 20.92 -10.33
C GLY A 47 45.81 20.12 -9.75
N HIS A 48 44.56 20.55 -9.95
CA HIS A 48 43.41 19.67 -9.90
C HIS A 48 42.72 19.75 -11.26
N GLY A 49 43.08 18.79 -12.10
CA GLY A 49 42.29 18.38 -13.25
C GLY A 49 41.11 17.54 -12.78
N SER A 50 40.06 17.60 -13.59
CA SER A 50 38.89 16.74 -13.58
C SER A 50 39.23 15.27 -13.31
N ASP A 51 38.51 14.64 -12.38
CA ASP A 51 38.23 13.22 -12.51
C ASP A 51 36.79 12.91 -12.11
N SER A 52 36.06 12.45 -13.12
CA SER A 52 34.75 11.84 -13.07
C SER A 52 34.88 10.43 -12.51
N GLY A 53 34.27 10.17 -11.35
CA GLY A 53 34.22 8.86 -10.72
C GLY A 53 33.12 8.81 -9.68
N SER A 54 31.87 8.90 -10.11
CA SER A 54 30.70 8.71 -9.25
C SER A 54 30.61 7.23 -8.86
N ALA A 55 31.18 6.87 -7.71
CA ALA A 55 30.80 5.66 -6.99
C ALA A 55 29.30 5.76 -6.67
N ALA A 56 28.53 4.75 -7.08
CA ALA A 56 27.14 4.60 -6.63
C ALA A 56 27.15 4.52 -5.11
N GLY A 57 26.60 5.52 -4.42
CA GLY A 57 26.48 5.50 -2.97
C GLY A 57 25.54 4.37 -2.56
N GLU A 58 26.06 3.34 -1.90
CA GLU A 58 25.26 2.42 -1.10
C GLU A 58 24.63 3.24 0.04
N SER A 59 23.30 3.31 0.09
CA SER A 59 22.61 3.78 1.28
C SER A 59 22.70 2.67 2.34
N ASP A 60 23.28 2.97 3.49
CA ASP A 60 23.34 2.01 4.60
C ASP A 60 21.93 1.55 5.01
N ALA A 61 21.76 0.23 5.21
CA ALA A 61 20.51 -0.34 5.65
C ALA A 61 20.07 0.25 7.00
N PRO A 62 18.77 0.59 7.17
CA PRO A 62 18.27 0.97 8.49
C PRO A 62 18.37 -0.22 9.46
N HIS A 63 18.37 0.05 10.75
CA HIS A 63 18.51 -0.97 11.79
C HIS A 63 17.19 -1.17 12.54
N LEU A 64 16.98 -2.39 13.04
CA LEU A 64 15.83 -2.71 13.87
C LEU A 64 15.86 -1.79 15.11
N PRO A 65 14.75 -1.09 15.45
CA PRO A 65 14.74 -0.07 16.50
C PRO A 65 15.32 -0.59 17.83
N GLY A 66 16.27 0.17 18.38
CA GLY A 66 16.92 -0.18 19.65
C GLY A 66 17.97 -1.29 19.58
N THR A 67 18.39 -1.71 18.38
CA THR A 67 19.40 -2.76 18.18
C THR A 67 20.41 -2.39 17.09
N SER A 68 21.51 -3.13 17.00
CA SER A 68 22.45 -3.07 15.86
C SER A 68 22.13 -4.10 14.78
N GLU A 69 20.95 -4.71 14.80
CA GLU A 69 20.55 -5.70 13.80
C GLU A 69 20.08 -4.94 12.53
N PRO A 70 20.71 -5.13 11.35
CA PRO A 70 20.28 -4.45 10.14
C PRO A 70 18.93 -5.00 9.65
N LEU A 71 18.07 -4.13 9.17
CA LEU A 71 16.82 -4.50 8.51
C LEU A 71 17.10 -5.01 7.08
N PRO A 72 16.23 -5.87 6.53
CA PRO A 72 16.31 -6.34 5.16
C PRO A 72 16.37 -5.15 4.19
N TRP A 73 17.38 -5.17 3.32
CA TRP A 73 17.69 -4.07 2.43
C TRP A 73 17.99 -4.58 1.01
N TYR A 74 18.33 -3.65 0.10
CA TYR A 74 18.71 -3.97 -1.25
C TYR A 74 20.08 -3.40 -1.61
N THR A 75 20.68 -3.95 -2.64
CA THR A 75 21.77 -3.33 -3.39
C THR A 75 21.25 -2.84 -4.74
N ARG A 76 21.94 -1.87 -5.34
CA ARG A 76 21.70 -1.47 -6.74
C ARG A 76 22.92 -1.76 -7.57
N ASN A 77 22.75 -2.46 -8.69
CA ASN A 77 23.84 -2.66 -9.63
C ASN A 77 24.12 -1.40 -10.48
N CYS A 78 25.18 -1.43 -11.28
CA CYS A 78 25.57 -0.31 -12.15
C CYS A 78 24.53 0.09 -13.21
N ARG A 79 23.49 -0.72 -13.43
CA ARG A 79 22.34 -0.42 -14.30
C ARG A 79 21.14 0.10 -13.53
N GLY A 80 21.28 0.38 -12.23
CA GLY A 80 20.23 0.87 -11.35
C GLY A 80 19.24 -0.21 -10.90
N LYS A 81 19.45 -1.48 -11.24
CA LYS A 81 18.52 -2.56 -10.87
C LYS A 81 18.65 -2.91 -9.40
N PHE A 82 17.53 -3.03 -8.72
CA PHE A 82 17.41 -3.48 -7.35
C PHE A 82 17.72 -4.97 -7.23
N ALA A 83 18.36 -5.36 -6.13
CA ALA A 83 18.55 -6.75 -5.75
C ALA A 83 18.46 -6.88 -4.23
N ALA A 84 17.56 -7.73 -3.74
CA ALA A 84 17.47 -8.06 -2.32
C ALA A 84 18.73 -8.83 -1.88
N ASP A 85 19.50 -8.28 -0.94
CA ASP A 85 20.76 -8.87 -0.47
C ASP A 85 20.55 -10.13 0.40
N TRP A 86 19.34 -10.30 0.93
CA TRP A 86 18.90 -11.40 1.79
C TRP A 86 18.19 -12.53 1.04
N ALA A 87 18.02 -12.42 -0.29
CA ALA A 87 17.46 -13.49 -1.12
C ALA A 87 18.46 -14.66 -1.20
N LEU A 88 18.16 -15.75 -0.47
CA LEU A 88 19.07 -16.89 -0.32
C LEU A 88 19.23 -17.72 -1.61
N GLU A 89 18.24 -17.64 -2.49
CA GLU A 89 18.20 -18.39 -3.74
C GLU A 89 17.99 -17.44 -4.92
N PRO A 90 18.75 -17.60 -6.02
CA PRO A 90 18.55 -16.78 -7.19
C PRO A 90 17.20 -17.09 -7.83
N PHE A 91 16.53 -16.05 -8.35
CA PHE A 91 15.33 -16.25 -9.15
C PHE A 91 15.60 -17.16 -10.35
N PRO A 92 14.63 -18.00 -10.75
CA PRO A 92 14.76 -18.84 -11.93
C PRO A 92 15.13 -18.03 -13.17
N GLY A 93 16.15 -18.49 -13.88
CA GLY A 93 16.58 -17.89 -15.13
C GLY A 93 15.73 -18.31 -16.34
N PHE A 94 16.11 -17.81 -17.51
CA PHE A 94 15.44 -18.09 -18.78
C PHE A 94 15.27 -19.59 -19.10
N LEU A 95 16.32 -20.41 -18.85
CA LEU A 95 16.26 -21.85 -19.07
C LEU A 95 15.22 -22.53 -18.19
N SER A 96 15.10 -22.12 -16.93
CA SER A 96 14.07 -22.61 -16.01
C SER A 96 12.67 -22.23 -16.50
N ALA A 97 12.48 -21.01 -17.01
CA ALA A 97 11.19 -20.58 -17.56
C ALA A 97 10.81 -21.38 -18.80
N MET A 98 11.76 -21.68 -19.70
CA MET A 98 11.51 -22.56 -20.85
C MET A 98 11.18 -23.99 -20.42
N LYS A 99 11.91 -24.53 -19.44
CA LYS A 99 11.63 -25.86 -18.87
C LYS A 99 10.20 -25.90 -18.35
N TRP A 100 9.79 -24.91 -17.56
CA TRP A 100 8.42 -24.87 -17.04
C TRP A 100 7.39 -24.74 -18.16
N LYS A 101 7.60 -23.88 -19.17
CA LYS A 101 6.68 -23.82 -20.33
C LYS A 101 6.53 -25.15 -21.06
N ALA A 102 7.58 -25.97 -21.10
CA ALA A 102 7.56 -27.28 -21.76
C ALA A 102 6.97 -28.40 -20.88
N THR A 103 7.16 -28.35 -19.56
CA THR A 103 6.74 -29.43 -18.64
C THR A 103 5.51 -29.09 -17.80
N GLY A 104 5.12 -27.83 -17.77
CA GLY A 104 4.05 -27.29 -16.96
C GLY A 104 2.69 -27.81 -17.41
N LYS A 105 1.78 -27.87 -16.46
CA LYS A 105 0.42 -28.40 -16.66
C LYS A 105 -0.58 -27.43 -16.04
N PRO A 106 -0.79 -26.25 -16.66
CA PRO A 106 -1.76 -25.30 -16.16
C PRO A 106 -3.15 -25.96 -16.12
N PRO A 107 -3.99 -25.62 -15.13
CA PRO A 107 -5.35 -26.12 -15.08
C PRO A 107 -6.12 -25.66 -16.32
N LYS A 108 -7.14 -26.45 -16.69
CA LYS A 108 -8.07 -26.05 -17.75
C LYS A 108 -8.78 -24.76 -17.33
N PHE A 109 -8.91 -23.83 -18.26
CA PHE A 109 -9.72 -22.63 -18.05
C PHE A 109 -11.18 -23.02 -17.74
N PRO A 110 -11.73 -22.67 -16.58
CA PRO A 110 -13.07 -23.09 -16.20
C PRO A 110 -14.12 -22.35 -17.01
N THR A 111 -15.23 -23.03 -17.29
CA THR A 111 -16.47 -22.38 -17.75
C THR A 111 -17.05 -21.51 -16.62
N PRO A 112 -17.94 -20.55 -16.92
CA PRO A 112 -18.57 -19.72 -15.89
C PRO A 112 -19.26 -20.54 -14.77
N GLU A 113 -19.93 -21.63 -15.13
CA GLU A 113 -20.59 -22.52 -14.15
C GLU A 113 -19.59 -23.28 -13.27
N GLU A 114 -18.46 -23.71 -13.83
CA GLU A 114 -17.37 -24.33 -13.06
C GLU A 114 -16.72 -23.30 -12.14
N ALA A 115 -16.42 -22.09 -12.65
CA ALA A 115 -15.83 -21.01 -11.88
C ALA A 115 -16.70 -20.63 -10.67
N ALA A 116 -18.02 -20.52 -10.85
CA ALA A 116 -18.96 -20.23 -9.76
C ALA A 116 -18.96 -21.28 -8.63
N LYS A 117 -18.62 -22.53 -8.95
CA LYS A 117 -18.52 -23.63 -7.96
C LYS A 117 -17.14 -23.68 -7.29
N LEU A 118 -16.09 -23.48 -8.06
CA LEU A 118 -14.69 -23.64 -7.63
C LEU A 118 -14.17 -22.40 -6.87
N CYS A 119 -14.60 -21.21 -7.28
CA CYS A 119 -14.18 -19.93 -6.74
C CYS A 119 -15.43 -19.07 -6.50
N PRO A 120 -16.18 -19.34 -5.42
CA PRO A 120 -17.48 -18.73 -5.21
C PRO A 120 -17.37 -17.21 -5.07
N SER A 121 -18.32 -16.51 -5.69
CA SER A 121 -18.57 -15.08 -5.50
C SER A 121 -19.80 -14.88 -4.62
N VAL A 122 -19.95 -13.70 -4.03
CA VAL A 122 -21.26 -13.31 -3.48
C VAL A 122 -22.26 -13.13 -4.63
N ASP A 123 -23.53 -13.47 -4.40
CA ASP A 123 -24.57 -13.34 -5.44
C ASP A 123 -24.75 -11.89 -5.89
N LYS A 124 -24.62 -10.96 -4.93
CA LYS A 124 -24.66 -9.52 -5.16
C LYS A 124 -23.79 -8.83 -4.11
N VAL A 125 -22.93 -7.91 -4.56
CA VAL A 125 -22.18 -7.05 -3.66
C VAL A 125 -23.13 -6.10 -2.94
N ASP A 126 -22.98 -6.00 -1.62
CA ASP A 126 -23.71 -5.06 -0.79
C ASP A 126 -23.14 -3.65 -0.95
N HIS A 127 -23.59 -2.92 -1.97
CA HIS A 127 -23.14 -1.55 -2.25
C HIS A 127 -23.44 -0.58 -1.10
N ASP A 128 -24.50 -0.83 -0.32
CA ASP A 128 -24.85 0.03 0.82
C ASP A 128 -23.82 -0.16 1.94
N ARG A 129 -23.41 -1.40 2.20
CA ARG A 129 -22.29 -1.71 3.10
C ARG A 129 -20.95 -1.12 2.64
N LEU A 130 -20.68 -1.07 1.34
CA LEU A 130 -19.46 -0.44 0.82
C LEU A 130 -19.51 1.09 0.95
N ARG A 131 -20.67 1.71 0.76
CA ARG A 131 -20.84 3.16 0.94
C ARG A 131 -20.86 3.57 2.40
N THR A 132 -21.42 2.74 3.27
CA THR A 132 -21.57 3.00 4.70
C THR A 132 -21.23 1.73 5.49
N PRO A 133 -19.94 1.53 5.83
CA PRO A 133 -19.51 0.37 6.61
C PRO A 133 -20.27 0.26 7.94
N PRO A 134 -20.95 -0.87 8.23
CA PRO A 134 -21.80 -1.02 9.41
C PRO A 134 -21.02 -0.96 10.73
N CYS A 135 -19.71 -1.21 10.68
CA CYS A 135 -18.83 -1.17 11.84
C CYS A 135 -18.42 0.24 12.29
N GLY A 136 -18.84 1.29 11.56
CA GLY A 136 -18.39 2.64 11.78
C GLY A 136 -16.89 2.85 11.43
N PRO A 137 -16.35 4.05 11.69
CA PRO A 137 -15.00 4.40 11.25
C PRO A 137 -13.89 3.84 12.15
N THR A 138 -14.22 3.30 13.32
CA THR A 138 -13.21 2.88 14.31
C THR A 138 -12.72 1.45 14.11
N ARG A 139 -13.30 0.69 13.17
CA ARG A 139 -12.90 -0.68 12.83
C ARG A 139 -12.41 -0.76 11.39
N VAL A 140 -11.69 -1.85 11.10
CA VAL A 140 -11.20 -2.16 9.75
C VAL A 140 -12.20 -3.09 9.08
N GLN A 141 -12.87 -2.62 8.03
CA GLN A 141 -13.61 -3.46 7.10
C GLN A 141 -12.72 -3.74 5.87
N ALA A 142 -12.72 -4.98 5.39
CA ALA A 142 -12.07 -5.35 4.14
C ALA A 142 -13.04 -6.09 3.24
N THR A 143 -13.06 -5.73 1.95
CA THR A 143 -13.84 -6.40 0.91
C THR A 143 -12.90 -6.91 -0.17
N TRP A 144 -12.98 -8.20 -0.50
CA TRP A 144 -12.12 -8.78 -1.53
C TRP A 144 -12.68 -8.52 -2.93
N MET A 145 -11.98 -7.74 -3.73
CA MET A 145 -12.36 -7.38 -5.10
C MET A 145 -11.82 -8.38 -6.15
N GLY A 146 -11.21 -9.48 -5.66
CA GLY A 146 -10.55 -10.49 -6.47
C GLY A 146 -9.04 -10.26 -6.60
N HIS A 147 -8.32 -11.34 -6.84
CA HIS A 147 -6.86 -11.39 -6.96
C HIS A 147 -6.17 -10.77 -5.72
N ALA A 148 -5.29 -9.77 -5.89
CA ALA A 148 -4.67 -9.01 -4.80
C ALA A 148 -5.42 -7.71 -4.44
N SER A 149 -6.59 -7.49 -5.03
CA SER A 149 -7.36 -6.26 -4.86
C SER A 149 -8.28 -6.32 -3.64
N PHE A 150 -8.06 -5.42 -2.67
CA PHE A 150 -8.94 -5.22 -1.52
C PHE A 150 -9.37 -3.77 -1.42
N LEU A 151 -10.65 -3.55 -1.14
CA LEU A 151 -11.14 -2.30 -0.58
C LEU A 151 -11.10 -2.40 0.94
N VAL A 152 -10.23 -1.62 1.57
CA VAL A 152 -10.08 -1.52 3.02
C VAL A 152 -10.64 -0.18 3.49
N GLN A 153 -11.53 -0.22 4.49
CA GLN A 153 -12.25 0.95 4.99
C GLN A 153 -12.03 1.10 6.49
N VAL A 154 -11.47 2.23 6.91
CA VAL A 154 -11.14 2.55 8.31
C VAL A 154 -10.90 4.05 8.45
N GLY A 155 -11.31 4.64 9.57
CA GLY A 155 -11.15 6.07 9.85
C GLY A 155 -11.88 6.98 8.85
N GLY A 156 -12.93 6.47 8.22
CA GLY A 156 -13.64 7.13 7.12
C GLY A 156 -12.92 7.03 5.76
N VAL A 157 -11.70 6.50 5.70
CA VAL A 157 -10.87 6.41 4.49
C VAL A 157 -11.12 5.10 3.76
N ASN A 158 -11.21 5.17 2.43
CA ASN A 158 -11.28 4.04 1.52
C ASN A 158 -9.95 3.84 0.79
N ILE A 159 -9.27 2.75 1.10
CA ILE A 159 -7.96 2.37 0.55
C ILE A 159 -8.15 1.18 -0.38
N LEU A 160 -7.65 1.27 -1.61
CA LEU A 160 -7.72 0.21 -2.61
C LEU A 160 -6.31 -0.34 -2.90
N THR A 161 -6.09 -1.62 -2.65
CA THR A 161 -4.78 -2.28 -2.92
C THR A 161 -4.77 -2.91 -4.31
N ASP A 162 -3.64 -2.84 -5.03
CA ASP A 162 -3.36 -3.55 -6.30
C ASP A 162 -4.57 -3.74 -7.22
N PRO A 163 -5.26 -2.67 -7.63
CA PRO A 163 -6.57 -2.79 -8.28
C PRO A 163 -6.47 -3.26 -9.73
N VAL A 164 -7.18 -4.34 -10.06
CA VAL A 164 -7.26 -4.88 -11.44
C VAL A 164 -8.71 -5.20 -11.84
N TRP A 165 -9.28 -4.32 -12.67
CA TRP A 165 -10.60 -4.50 -13.30
C TRP A 165 -10.53 -5.07 -14.71
N SER A 166 -9.39 -4.97 -15.39
CA SER A 166 -9.22 -5.51 -16.75
C SER A 166 -9.55 -7.00 -16.84
N THR A 167 -10.01 -7.41 -18.04
CA THR A 167 -10.29 -8.81 -18.34
C THR A 167 -9.01 -9.64 -18.44
N ARG A 168 -7.91 -9.04 -18.91
CA ARG A 168 -6.59 -9.67 -18.99
C ARG A 168 -5.52 -8.85 -18.27
N CYS A 169 -4.66 -9.53 -17.52
CA CYS A 169 -3.46 -8.96 -16.92
C CYS A 169 -2.29 -9.08 -17.92
N ALA A 170 -2.29 -8.21 -18.92
CA ALA A 170 -1.33 -8.22 -20.03
C ALA A 170 -1.17 -6.82 -20.64
N PRO A 171 -0.11 -6.56 -21.43
CA PRO A 171 0.03 -5.28 -22.14
C PRO A 171 -1.08 -5.02 -23.17
N VAL A 172 -1.82 -6.07 -23.57
CA VAL A 172 -2.90 -6.00 -24.56
C VAL A 172 -4.07 -6.87 -24.12
N GLN A 173 -5.31 -6.51 -24.47
CA GLN A 173 -6.50 -7.26 -24.03
C GLN A 173 -6.88 -8.46 -24.93
N PHE A 174 -6.19 -8.66 -26.06
CA PHE A 174 -6.42 -9.81 -26.95
C PHE A 174 -5.53 -11.03 -26.64
N ALA A 175 -4.50 -10.89 -25.81
CA ALA A 175 -3.56 -11.96 -25.46
C ALA A 175 -3.12 -11.88 -23.98
N GLY A 176 -2.60 -12.98 -23.43
CA GLY A 176 -2.18 -13.08 -22.03
C GLY A 176 -3.26 -13.62 -21.08
N PRO A 177 -2.98 -13.75 -19.77
CA PRO A 177 -3.88 -14.43 -18.84
C PRO A 177 -5.20 -13.69 -18.72
N LYS A 178 -6.31 -14.42 -18.85
CA LYS A 178 -7.68 -13.92 -18.73
C LYS A 178 -8.21 -14.25 -17.35
N ARG A 179 -8.98 -13.35 -16.73
CA ARG A 179 -9.72 -13.69 -15.51
C ARG A 179 -10.86 -14.65 -15.83
N TYR A 180 -11.10 -15.63 -14.96
CA TYR A 180 -12.26 -16.53 -15.03
C TYR A 180 -13.38 -16.15 -14.07
N VAL A 181 -13.08 -15.36 -13.03
CA VAL A 181 -14.08 -14.69 -12.18
C VAL A 181 -14.04 -13.18 -12.49
N PRO A 182 -15.18 -12.54 -12.84
CA PRO A 182 -15.23 -11.09 -13.07
C PRO A 182 -14.98 -10.30 -11.76
N PRO A 183 -14.65 -9.00 -11.84
CA PRO A 183 -14.68 -8.14 -10.66
C PRO A 183 -16.07 -8.17 -10.01
N PRO A 184 -16.18 -8.18 -8.66
CA PRO A 184 -17.46 -8.18 -7.97
C PRO A 184 -18.29 -6.91 -8.21
N VAL A 185 -17.60 -5.77 -8.37
CA VAL A 185 -18.19 -4.49 -8.74
C VAL A 185 -17.86 -4.23 -10.20
N GLU A 186 -18.87 -4.12 -11.06
CA GLU A 186 -18.69 -4.12 -12.52
C GLU A 186 -17.79 -2.98 -13.02
N LYS A 187 -18.03 -1.75 -12.54
CA LYS A 187 -17.26 -0.57 -12.92
C LYS A 187 -16.55 0.03 -11.72
N VAL A 188 -15.34 0.54 -11.95
CA VAL A 188 -14.60 1.29 -10.93
C VAL A 188 -15.42 2.45 -10.37
N SER A 189 -16.18 3.15 -11.21
CA SER A 189 -17.05 4.27 -10.80
C SER A 189 -18.19 3.88 -9.85
N ASP A 190 -18.52 2.58 -9.74
CA ASP A 190 -19.61 2.10 -8.89
C ASP A 190 -19.11 1.76 -7.46
N LEU A 191 -17.80 1.87 -7.22
CA LEU A 191 -17.20 1.81 -5.90
C LEU A 191 -17.58 3.06 -5.07
N PRO A 192 -17.52 2.99 -3.73
CA PRO A 192 -17.43 4.21 -2.93
C PRO A 192 -16.19 5.01 -3.34
N THR A 193 -16.17 6.32 -3.03
CA THR A 193 -15.02 7.19 -3.31
C THR A 193 -13.73 6.53 -2.84
N ILE A 194 -12.75 6.41 -3.72
CA ILE A 194 -11.44 5.85 -3.38
C ILE A 194 -10.48 6.99 -3.07
N ASP A 195 -9.94 6.99 -1.86
CA ASP A 195 -9.09 8.06 -1.36
C ASP A 195 -7.60 7.80 -1.63
N ILE A 196 -7.19 6.55 -1.43
CA ILE A 196 -5.81 6.09 -1.53
C ILE A 196 -5.77 4.80 -2.34
N VAL A 197 -4.81 4.71 -3.26
CA VAL A 197 -4.48 3.47 -3.97
C VAL A 197 -3.04 3.11 -3.67
N THR A 198 -2.78 1.85 -3.33
CA THR A 198 -1.42 1.34 -3.16
C THR A 198 -1.11 0.28 -4.20
N ILE A 199 0.10 0.32 -4.77
CA ILE A 199 0.57 -0.65 -5.77
C ILE A 199 1.80 -1.37 -5.20
N SER A 200 1.76 -2.68 -4.99
CA SER A 200 2.88 -3.42 -4.40
C SER A 200 4.09 -3.54 -5.33
N HIS A 201 3.84 -3.75 -6.62
CA HIS A 201 4.86 -3.89 -7.65
C HIS A 201 4.24 -3.75 -9.05
N ASN A 202 5.08 -3.73 -10.08
CA ASN A 202 4.65 -3.32 -11.43
C ASN A 202 4.13 -4.45 -12.32
N HIS A 203 3.90 -5.68 -11.85
CA HIS A 203 3.36 -6.73 -12.72
C HIS A 203 1.93 -6.40 -13.19
N TYR A 204 1.52 -6.96 -14.34
CA TYR A 204 0.25 -6.59 -14.98
C TYR A 204 -0.99 -6.98 -14.18
N ASP A 205 -0.87 -7.93 -13.26
CA ASP A 205 -1.92 -8.38 -12.36
C ASP A 205 -1.95 -7.61 -11.02
N HIS A 206 -1.08 -6.62 -10.84
CA HIS A 206 -1.07 -5.70 -9.69
C HIS A 206 -1.12 -4.23 -10.10
N LEU A 207 -0.63 -3.91 -11.31
CA LEU A 207 -0.66 -2.58 -11.90
C LEU A 207 -1.33 -2.63 -13.28
N ASP A 208 -2.64 -2.36 -13.29
CA ASP A 208 -3.45 -2.30 -14.51
C ASP A 208 -3.68 -0.86 -14.97
N ALA A 209 -3.15 -0.52 -16.15
CA ALA A 209 -3.23 0.82 -16.71
C ALA A 209 -4.67 1.31 -16.95
N ALA A 210 -5.56 0.43 -17.37
CA ALA A 210 -6.97 0.79 -17.60
C ALA A 210 -7.67 1.10 -16.28
N THR A 211 -7.40 0.31 -15.24
CA THR A 211 -7.93 0.54 -13.89
C THR A 211 -7.39 1.83 -13.29
N VAL A 212 -6.08 2.11 -13.42
CA VAL A 212 -5.47 3.37 -12.98
C VAL A 212 -6.13 4.58 -13.64
N ALA A 213 -6.38 4.52 -14.96
CA ALA A 213 -7.08 5.58 -15.67
C ALA A 213 -8.52 5.78 -15.17
N ALA A 214 -9.26 4.68 -15.00
CA ALA A 214 -10.64 4.73 -14.51
C ALA A 214 -10.73 5.28 -13.07
N LEU A 215 -9.80 4.92 -12.19
CA LEU A 215 -9.71 5.46 -10.82
C LEU A 215 -9.39 6.95 -10.84
N ARG A 216 -8.46 7.37 -11.71
CA ARG A 216 -8.07 8.78 -11.84
C ARG A 216 -9.21 9.65 -12.33
N GLU A 217 -10.02 9.14 -13.24
CA GLU A 217 -11.22 9.80 -13.77
C GLU A 217 -12.32 9.87 -12.72
N ALA A 218 -12.60 8.76 -12.02
CA ALA A 218 -13.72 8.68 -11.09
C ALA A 218 -13.48 9.40 -9.75
N PHE A 219 -12.29 9.26 -9.16
CA PHE A 219 -12.07 9.63 -7.74
C PHE A 219 -10.84 10.51 -7.49
N GLN A 220 -9.90 10.60 -8.44
CA GLN A 220 -8.62 11.31 -8.26
C GLN A 220 -7.82 10.92 -6.98
N PRO A 221 -7.64 9.61 -6.68
CA PRO A 221 -7.01 9.17 -5.44
C PRO A 221 -5.53 9.56 -5.38
N THR A 222 -4.97 9.54 -4.17
CA THR A 222 -3.51 9.52 -4.00
C THR A 222 -2.98 8.11 -4.25
N PHE A 223 -2.04 7.96 -5.18
CA PHE A 223 -1.33 6.71 -5.44
C PHE A 223 -0.05 6.67 -4.60
N VAL A 224 0.14 5.60 -3.84
CA VAL A 224 1.38 5.31 -3.12
C VAL A 224 2.02 4.08 -3.75
N VAL A 225 3.26 4.22 -4.20
CA VAL A 225 3.94 3.23 -5.04
C VAL A 225 5.39 3.03 -4.59
N PRO A 226 6.05 1.92 -4.95
CA PRO A 226 7.45 1.69 -4.65
C PRO A 226 8.36 2.61 -5.46
N LEU A 227 9.56 2.84 -4.94
CA LEU A 227 10.60 3.67 -5.54
C LEU A 227 10.90 3.27 -7.00
N GLY A 228 10.89 4.27 -7.90
CA GLY A 228 11.15 4.13 -9.34
C GLY A 228 9.88 4.09 -10.19
N MET A 229 8.74 3.72 -9.60
CA MET A 229 7.49 3.51 -10.34
C MET A 229 6.77 4.80 -10.75
N LYS A 230 7.08 5.96 -10.15
CA LYS A 230 6.48 7.25 -10.56
C LYS A 230 6.80 7.61 -12.00
N ALA A 231 7.92 7.14 -12.54
CA ALA A 231 8.25 7.30 -13.96
C ALA A 231 7.20 6.65 -14.87
N TRP A 232 6.68 5.48 -14.49
CA TRP A 232 5.62 4.79 -15.21
C TRP A 232 4.32 5.63 -15.22
N PHE A 233 3.93 6.20 -14.08
CA PHE A 233 2.76 7.07 -13.97
C PHE A 233 2.93 8.36 -14.79
N ALA A 234 4.13 8.96 -14.80
CA ALA A 234 4.43 10.13 -15.62
C ALA A 234 4.25 9.82 -17.12
N GLY A 235 4.52 8.58 -17.53
CA GLY A 235 4.28 8.07 -18.88
C GLY A 235 2.79 8.07 -19.29
N LEU A 236 1.86 8.08 -18.34
CA LEU A 236 0.41 8.20 -18.61
C LEU A 236 0.00 9.61 -19.04
N LYS A 237 0.87 10.61 -18.85
CA LYS A 237 0.68 12.01 -19.30
C LYS A 237 -0.66 12.60 -18.85
N TRP A 238 -0.99 12.45 -17.56
CA TRP A 238 -2.20 13.01 -16.99
C TRP A 238 -2.26 14.52 -17.19
N LYS A 239 -3.45 15.01 -17.57
CA LYS A 239 -3.74 16.43 -17.65
C LYS A 239 -4.39 16.88 -16.35
N PRO A 240 -4.04 18.05 -15.80
CA PRO A 240 -4.73 18.56 -14.62
C PRO A 240 -6.18 18.87 -14.95
N THR A 241 -7.05 18.49 -14.02
CA THR A 241 -8.48 18.81 -14.00
C THR A 241 -8.70 20.31 -13.77
N SER A 242 -9.92 20.79 -13.96
CA SER A 242 -10.26 22.21 -13.74
C SER A 242 -10.01 22.61 -12.29
N GLU A 243 -10.34 21.72 -11.35
CA GLU A 243 -10.15 21.88 -9.92
C GLU A 243 -8.67 21.92 -9.55
N GLU A 244 -7.87 21.02 -10.12
CA GLU A 244 -6.41 21.01 -9.94
C GLU A 244 -5.74 22.25 -10.50
N ARG A 245 -6.16 22.73 -11.68
CA ARG A 245 -5.66 23.99 -12.24
C ARG A 245 -6.01 25.17 -11.36
N ALA A 246 -7.23 25.22 -10.84
CA ALA A 246 -7.64 26.26 -9.90
C ALA A 246 -6.82 26.21 -8.59
N ALA A 247 -6.38 25.02 -8.18
CA ALA A 247 -5.49 24.80 -7.05
C ALA A 247 -3.99 24.98 -7.36
N GLY A 248 -3.62 25.38 -8.59
CA GLY A 248 -2.24 25.61 -9.00
C GLY A 248 -1.41 24.33 -9.23
N VAL A 249 -2.07 23.20 -9.50
CA VAL A 249 -1.42 21.92 -9.80
C VAL A 249 -1.14 21.82 -11.30
N ASP A 250 0.13 21.99 -11.68
CA ASP A 250 0.57 21.88 -13.07
C ASP A 250 0.91 20.43 -13.49
N ASP A 251 1.44 19.64 -12.55
CA ASP A 251 1.76 18.22 -12.74
C ASP A 251 0.94 17.34 -11.77
N PRO A 252 -0.18 16.76 -12.24
CA PRO A 252 -1.00 15.86 -11.45
C PRO A 252 -0.25 14.62 -10.99
N THR A 253 0.71 14.13 -11.77
CA THR A 253 1.50 12.95 -11.39
C THR A 253 2.37 13.30 -10.20
N ALA A 254 3.04 14.45 -10.23
CA ALA A 254 3.83 14.93 -9.11
C ALA A 254 2.99 15.08 -7.83
N ALA A 255 1.77 15.61 -7.96
CA ALA A 255 0.87 15.87 -6.84
C ALA A 255 0.16 14.62 -6.28
N LYS A 256 -0.15 13.63 -7.14
CA LYS A 256 -0.97 12.47 -6.77
C LYS A 256 -0.19 11.18 -6.58
N VAL A 257 1.07 11.09 -7.03
CA VAL A 257 1.88 9.88 -6.93
C VAL A 257 3.03 10.08 -5.95
N ILE A 258 3.02 9.29 -4.88
CA ILE A 258 4.02 9.27 -3.82
C ILE A 258 4.82 7.99 -3.95
N GLU A 259 6.15 8.12 -4.09
CA GLU A 259 7.06 6.98 -4.02
C GLU A 259 7.52 6.77 -2.58
N LEU A 260 7.65 5.52 -2.18
CA LEU A 260 8.28 5.12 -0.94
C LEU A 260 9.44 4.17 -1.24
N ASP A 261 10.54 4.32 -0.50
CA ASP A 261 11.55 3.27 -0.38
C ASP A 261 11.21 2.29 0.75
N TRP A 262 11.90 1.15 0.82
CA TRP A 262 11.72 0.22 1.95
C TRP A 262 11.97 0.93 3.28
N TRP A 263 11.12 0.61 4.26
CA TRP A 263 11.09 1.23 5.59
C TRP A 263 10.79 2.74 5.60
N GLU A 264 10.58 3.38 4.44
CA GLU A 264 10.09 4.75 4.38
C GLU A 264 8.59 4.78 4.71
N ALA A 265 8.23 5.71 5.58
CA ALA A 265 6.86 5.95 5.98
C ALA A 265 6.41 7.38 5.63
N ARG A 266 5.19 7.52 5.12
CA ARG A 266 4.58 8.83 4.84
C ARG A 266 3.16 8.91 5.36
N TRP A 267 2.87 10.05 5.98
CA TRP A 267 1.49 10.42 6.31
C TRP A 267 0.78 10.87 5.05
N ILE A 268 -0.25 10.11 4.67
CA ILE A 268 -1.15 10.45 3.59
C ILE A 268 -2.38 11.10 4.21
N ARG A 269 -2.64 12.34 3.81
CA ARG A 269 -3.88 13.04 4.15
C ARG A 269 -4.77 12.99 2.91
N PRO A 270 -5.82 12.16 2.91
CA PRO A 270 -6.73 12.18 1.79
C PRO A 270 -7.45 13.51 1.71
N ALA A 271 -7.83 13.91 0.49
CA ALA A 271 -8.54 15.16 0.29
C ALA A 271 -9.91 15.05 0.97
N CYS A 272 -10.26 16.03 1.80
CA CYS A 272 -11.59 16.06 2.42
C CYS A 272 -12.66 16.13 1.32
N HIS A 273 -13.54 15.13 1.26
CA HIS A 273 -14.77 15.22 0.49
C HIS A 273 -15.87 15.85 1.35
N GLU A 274 -16.84 16.53 0.73
CA GLU A 274 -17.83 17.47 1.28
C GLU A 274 -18.66 16.98 2.51
N SER A 275 -18.45 15.76 3.00
CA SER A 275 -19.24 15.12 4.05
C SER A 275 -18.49 14.19 5.02
N HIS A 276 -17.16 14.01 4.93
CA HIS A 276 -16.42 13.09 5.81
C HIS A 276 -15.12 13.67 6.38
N HIS A 277 -14.99 13.62 7.71
CA HIS A 277 -13.71 13.81 8.39
C HIS A 277 -12.86 12.54 8.21
N LEU A 278 -11.85 12.63 7.35
CA LEU A 278 -10.98 11.50 7.01
C LEU A 278 -9.77 11.46 7.94
N ALA A 279 -9.52 10.31 8.57
CA ALA A 279 -8.33 10.12 9.38
C ALA A 279 -7.06 10.12 8.50
N PRO A 280 -5.94 10.74 8.93
CA PRO A 280 -4.68 10.59 8.24
C PRO A 280 -4.18 9.13 8.34
N VAL A 281 -3.60 8.61 7.26
CA VAL A 281 -3.08 7.24 7.18
C VAL A 281 -1.56 7.30 7.10
N LEU A 282 -0.85 6.68 8.03
CA LEU A 282 0.60 6.48 7.91
C LEU A 282 0.83 5.19 7.13
N ILE A 283 1.47 5.31 5.97
CA ILE A 283 1.78 4.17 5.09
C ILE A 283 3.28 3.98 5.05
N THR A 284 3.72 2.75 5.37
CA THR A 284 5.12 2.33 5.29
C THR A 284 5.27 1.26 4.23
N LEU A 285 6.18 1.44 3.27
CA LEU A 285 6.57 0.37 2.36
C LEU A 285 7.56 -0.54 3.09
N VAL A 286 7.33 -1.85 3.08
CA VAL A 286 8.20 -2.85 3.71
C VAL A 286 8.72 -3.84 2.67
N PRO A 287 9.92 -4.40 2.86
CA PRO A 287 10.47 -5.40 1.96
C PRO A 287 9.63 -6.67 1.94
N VAL A 288 9.51 -7.27 0.76
CA VAL A 288 8.98 -8.62 0.52
C VAL A 288 9.83 -9.33 -0.54
N GLN A 289 9.75 -10.66 -0.64
CA GLN A 289 10.62 -11.43 -1.54
C GLN A 289 9.99 -11.58 -2.91
N HIS A 290 10.17 -10.58 -3.78
CA HIS A 290 9.67 -10.62 -5.14
C HIS A 290 10.58 -9.85 -6.10
N TRP A 291 10.04 -9.41 -7.23
CA TRP A 291 10.73 -8.74 -8.32
C TRP A 291 9.74 -7.87 -9.11
N SER A 292 10.24 -7.08 -10.05
CA SER A 292 9.42 -6.22 -10.91
C SER A 292 9.80 -6.40 -12.38
N MET A 293 8.84 -6.34 -13.31
CA MET A 293 9.06 -6.38 -14.76
C MET A 293 7.75 -6.15 -15.56
N ARG A 294 7.80 -5.37 -16.64
CA ARG A 294 6.63 -5.20 -17.54
C ARG A 294 6.93 -5.45 -19.01
N THR A 295 8.07 -5.00 -19.49
CA THR A 295 8.44 -5.03 -20.91
C THR A 295 9.47 -6.12 -21.23
N GLY A 296 9.95 -6.82 -20.21
CA GLY A 296 10.81 -8.00 -20.33
C GLY A 296 12.13 -7.82 -19.58
N PRO A 297 13.20 -8.56 -19.93
CA PRO A 297 14.44 -8.52 -19.15
C PRO A 297 15.12 -7.14 -19.09
N TRP A 298 14.72 -6.21 -19.96
CA TRP A 298 15.23 -4.84 -20.06
C TRP A 298 14.82 -3.99 -18.86
N ASP A 299 13.58 -4.10 -18.40
CA ASP A 299 13.06 -3.31 -17.27
C ASP A 299 12.97 -4.10 -15.96
N ARG A 300 13.32 -5.39 -16.01
CA ARG A 300 13.37 -6.22 -14.81
C ARG A 300 14.19 -5.57 -13.70
N ASP A 301 13.58 -5.45 -12.52
CA ASP A 301 14.13 -4.92 -11.28
C ASP A 301 14.59 -3.45 -11.35
N LEU A 302 14.13 -2.66 -12.33
CA LEU A 302 14.40 -1.21 -12.37
C LEU A 302 13.53 -0.41 -11.39
N GLU A 303 12.36 -0.94 -11.06
CA GLU A 303 11.42 -0.39 -10.09
C GLU A 303 11.38 -1.31 -8.87
N LEU A 304 11.20 -0.73 -7.68
CA LEU A 304 11.13 -1.49 -6.45
C LEU A 304 9.79 -2.27 -6.37
N TRP A 305 9.73 -3.22 -5.46
CA TRP A 305 8.54 -3.99 -5.07
C TRP A 305 8.43 -3.98 -3.54
N GLY A 306 7.26 -4.22 -2.97
CA GLY A 306 7.12 -4.26 -1.52
C GLY A 306 5.74 -4.67 -1.04
N GLY A 307 5.63 -4.85 0.27
CA GLY A 307 4.36 -4.85 0.98
C GLY A 307 4.12 -3.49 1.64
N TYR A 308 2.92 -3.29 2.20
CA TYR A 308 2.54 -2.08 2.90
C TYR A 308 2.05 -2.37 4.30
N VAL A 309 2.53 -1.60 5.27
CA VAL A 309 1.92 -1.48 6.59
C VAL A 309 1.21 -0.13 6.68
N TYR A 310 -0.04 -0.17 7.12
CA TYR A 310 -0.91 0.98 7.26
C TYR A 310 -1.23 1.18 8.73
N GLU A 311 -1.13 2.41 9.22
CA GLU A 311 -1.49 2.79 10.57
C GLU A 311 -2.47 3.97 10.55
N VAL A 312 -3.65 3.76 11.14
CA VAL A 312 -4.73 4.76 11.21
C VAL A 312 -5.06 5.03 12.66
N ASP A 313 -4.79 6.26 13.09
CA ASP A 313 -5.17 6.74 14.42
C ASP A 313 -6.63 7.17 14.38
N VAL A 314 -7.54 6.29 14.79
CA VAL A 314 -8.98 6.53 14.69
C VAL A 314 -9.48 7.56 15.69
N ASN A 315 -8.63 7.99 16.63
CA ASN A 315 -8.91 9.11 17.52
C ASN A 315 -8.64 10.48 16.86
N ARG A 316 -8.02 10.50 15.67
CA ARG A 316 -7.72 11.74 14.89
C ARG A 316 -8.74 12.05 13.80
N ILE A 317 -9.91 11.40 13.84
CA ILE A 317 -11.05 11.83 13.04
C ILE A 317 -11.43 13.23 13.55
N ASP A 318 -11.30 14.26 12.71
CA ASP A 318 -11.45 15.68 13.09
C ASP A 318 -12.76 15.95 13.86
N PRO A 319 -12.70 16.50 15.09
CA PRO A 319 -13.84 16.73 15.97
C PRO A 319 -14.55 18.09 15.77
N THR A 320 -14.42 18.76 14.62
CA THR A 320 -15.13 20.05 14.38
C THR A 320 -16.67 19.94 14.27
N VAL A 321 -17.24 18.73 14.40
CA VAL A 321 -18.54 18.57 15.08
C VAL A 321 -18.33 18.70 16.59
N GLY A 322 -18.28 19.95 17.04
CA GLY A 322 -18.38 20.33 18.46
C GLY A 322 -17.04 20.61 19.11
N THR A 323 -16.75 21.89 19.30
CA THR A 323 -15.77 22.40 20.24
C THR A 323 -15.81 21.68 21.60
N ALA A 324 -14.99 20.65 21.79
CA ALA A 324 -14.52 20.17 23.08
C ALA A 324 -13.53 19.02 22.87
N HIS A 325 -12.34 19.17 23.46
CA HIS A 325 -11.41 18.10 23.79
C HIS A 325 -10.35 17.74 22.72
N CYS A 326 -9.49 18.72 22.41
CA CYS A 326 -8.07 18.48 22.67
C CYS A 326 -7.84 18.41 24.19
N ALA A 327 -8.46 17.44 24.87
CA ALA A 327 -8.28 17.24 26.30
C ALA A 327 -7.04 16.39 26.48
N ALA A 328 -6.02 16.99 27.08
CA ALA A 328 -5.04 16.26 27.84
C ALA A 328 -5.77 15.52 28.97
N SER A 329 -6.12 14.25 28.77
CA SER A 329 -6.40 13.27 29.84
C SER A 329 -6.54 11.87 29.25
N ASP A 330 -5.58 10.98 29.51
CA ASP A 330 -5.68 9.50 29.61
C ASP A 330 -6.51 8.66 28.61
N GLU A 331 -7.03 9.19 27.51
CA GLU A 331 -7.69 8.38 26.48
C GLU A 331 -6.65 7.65 25.62
N ARG A 332 -6.61 6.32 25.76
CA ARG A 332 -5.65 5.45 25.07
C ARG A 332 -5.78 5.62 23.56
N ARG A 333 -4.70 6.09 22.91
CA ARG A 333 -4.57 6.19 21.44
C ARG A 333 -4.97 4.86 20.78
N VAL A 334 -6.00 4.86 19.95
CA VAL A 334 -6.43 3.67 19.20
C VAL A 334 -5.87 3.75 17.78
N VAL A 335 -4.87 2.92 17.50
CA VAL A 335 -4.28 2.80 16.16
C VAL A 335 -4.71 1.47 15.56
N ARG A 336 -5.38 1.53 14.42
CA ARG A 336 -5.62 0.35 13.58
C ARG A 336 -4.41 0.12 12.70
N ARG A 337 -3.92 -1.12 12.68
CA ARG A 337 -2.78 -1.52 11.87
C ARG A 337 -3.11 -2.70 11.00
N PHE A 338 -2.81 -2.60 9.72
CA PHE A 338 -2.99 -3.70 8.79
C PHE A 338 -1.83 -3.82 7.80
N PHE A 339 -1.69 -5.01 7.22
CA PHE A 339 -0.59 -5.37 6.34
C PHE A 339 -1.11 -5.94 5.01
N HIS A 340 -0.56 -5.48 3.89
CA HIS A 340 -0.75 -6.09 2.57
C HIS A 340 0.62 -6.50 2.05
N SER A 341 0.83 -7.79 1.75
CA SER A 341 2.16 -8.25 1.38
C SER A 341 2.54 -8.04 -0.09
N GLY A 342 1.59 -7.68 -0.95
CA GLY A 342 1.74 -7.93 -2.38
C GLY A 342 2.05 -9.40 -2.65
N ASP A 343 2.81 -9.64 -3.71
CA ASP A 343 3.40 -10.95 -3.99
C ASP A 343 4.72 -11.13 -3.25
N THR A 344 4.95 -12.35 -2.76
CA THR A 344 6.17 -12.67 -2.03
C THR A 344 6.42 -14.16 -1.99
N GLY A 345 7.69 -14.55 -2.06
CA GLY A 345 8.20 -15.82 -1.53
C GLY A 345 8.38 -15.74 -0.01
N TYR A 346 8.56 -16.89 0.63
CA TYR A 346 8.82 -16.92 2.07
C TYR A 346 10.30 -16.67 2.38
N GLN A 347 10.54 -15.82 3.38
CA GLN A 347 11.87 -15.62 3.95
C GLN A 347 11.77 -15.50 5.47
N ASP A 348 12.50 -16.37 6.17
CA ASP A 348 12.36 -16.60 7.61
C ASP A 348 12.61 -15.35 8.48
N ARG A 349 13.57 -14.51 8.09
CA ARG A 349 13.97 -13.32 8.83
C ARG A 349 13.03 -12.15 8.56
N LEU A 350 12.60 -12.01 7.31
CA LEU A 350 11.86 -10.86 6.79
C LEU A 350 10.58 -10.56 7.58
N PHE A 351 9.66 -11.52 7.65
CA PHE A 351 8.35 -11.31 8.27
C PHE A 351 8.43 -11.25 9.79
N LYS A 352 9.41 -11.94 10.41
CA LYS A 352 9.69 -11.79 11.84
C LYS A 352 10.18 -10.39 12.18
N GLN A 353 11.01 -9.79 11.32
CA GLN A 353 11.48 -8.41 11.52
C GLN A 353 10.36 -7.40 11.28
N ILE A 354 9.52 -7.56 10.25
CA ILE A 354 8.30 -6.74 10.08
C ILE A 354 7.44 -6.83 11.35
N GLY A 355 7.15 -8.06 11.82
CA GLY A 355 6.43 -8.28 13.07
C GLY A 355 7.07 -7.53 14.25
N ARG A 356 8.40 -7.61 14.43
CA ARG A 356 9.10 -6.90 15.53
C ARG A 356 9.03 -5.38 15.41
N VAL A 357 9.26 -4.81 14.23
CA VAL A 357 9.22 -3.36 13.98
C VAL A 357 7.86 -2.79 14.36
N PHE A 358 6.78 -3.50 14.00
CA PHE A 358 5.40 -3.08 14.29
C PHE A 358 4.83 -3.70 15.57
N GLY A 359 5.66 -4.25 16.45
CA GLY A 359 5.22 -4.72 17.78
C GLY A 359 4.32 -5.96 17.78
N LYS A 360 4.34 -6.77 16.72
CA LYS A 360 3.62 -8.05 16.55
C LYS A 360 2.11 -7.91 16.74
N HIS A 361 1.57 -6.78 16.30
CA HIS A 361 0.16 -6.47 16.45
C HIS A 361 -0.38 -5.86 15.15
N PHE A 362 -1.24 -6.64 14.49
CA PHE A 362 -1.99 -6.26 13.29
C PHE A 362 -3.45 -6.66 13.50
N ASP A 363 -4.39 -5.77 13.20
CA ASP A 363 -5.82 -6.09 13.14
C ASP A 363 -6.11 -6.97 11.92
N LEU A 364 -5.41 -6.73 10.80
CA LEU A 364 -5.65 -7.41 9.52
C LEU A 364 -4.34 -7.65 8.75
N ALA A 365 -4.20 -8.80 8.09
CA ALA A 365 -3.17 -9.03 7.08
C ALA A 365 -3.74 -9.68 5.81
N MET A 366 -3.35 -9.19 4.63
CA MET A 366 -3.73 -9.76 3.32
C MET A 366 -2.50 -10.45 2.74
N LEU A 367 -2.58 -11.77 2.56
CA LEU A 367 -1.45 -12.65 2.24
C LEU A 367 -1.79 -13.56 1.04
N PRO A 368 -0.92 -13.67 0.02
CA PRO A 368 -1.19 -14.52 -1.13
C PRO A 368 -1.20 -15.99 -0.71
N ILE A 369 -2.09 -16.76 -1.33
CA ILE A 369 -2.16 -18.22 -1.14
C ILE A 369 -2.12 -18.97 -2.48
N GLY A 370 -2.21 -18.27 -3.61
CA GLY A 370 -2.14 -18.83 -4.97
C GLY A 370 -0.80 -18.54 -5.67
N ALA A 371 -0.72 -18.92 -6.94
CA ALA A 371 0.43 -18.72 -7.82
C ALA A 371 1.74 -19.39 -7.37
N TYR A 372 1.65 -20.58 -6.76
CA TYR A 372 2.81 -21.24 -6.14
C TYR A 372 3.34 -22.48 -6.88
N ASN A 373 2.62 -23.06 -7.84
CA ASN A 373 3.01 -24.32 -8.49
C ASN A 373 3.56 -24.11 -9.92
N PRO A 374 4.74 -24.64 -10.29
CA PRO A 374 5.56 -25.60 -9.54
C PRO A 374 6.53 -24.97 -8.54
N ARG A 375 6.62 -25.58 -7.34
CA ARG A 375 7.46 -25.08 -6.22
C ARG A 375 8.93 -24.90 -6.60
N TRP A 376 9.51 -25.78 -7.43
CA TRP A 376 10.91 -25.65 -7.85
C TRP A 376 11.19 -24.36 -8.65
N PHE A 377 10.16 -23.75 -9.24
CA PHE A 377 10.26 -22.50 -9.98
C PHE A 377 9.77 -21.32 -9.11
N LEU A 378 8.61 -21.46 -8.47
CA LEU A 378 7.91 -20.31 -7.89
C LEU A 378 8.24 -20.04 -6.41
N ARG A 379 8.82 -20.99 -5.65
CA ARG A 379 9.00 -20.83 -4.19
C ARG A 379 9.73 -19.56 -3.75
N VAL A 380 10.60 -19.05 -4.61
CA VAL A 380 11.40 -17.85 -4.30
C VAL A 380 10.62 -16.54 -4.49
N GLN A 381 9.49 -16.56 -5.19
CA GLN A 381 8.67 -15.38 -5.53
C GLN A 381 7.21 -15.49 -5.08
N HIS A 382 6.71 -16.70 -4.83
CA HIS A 382 5.35 -16.93 -4.35
C HIS A 382 5.34 -17.98 -3.24
N VAL A 383 4.70 -17.62 -2.14
CA VAL A 383 4.36 -18.54 -1.06
C VAL A 383 3.26 -19.51 -1.47
N ASP A 384 3.37 -20.74 -0.98
CA ASP A 384 2.22 -21.63 -0.93
C ASP A 384 1.37 -21.36 0.34
N PRO A 385 0.19 -21.99 0.50
CA PRO A 385 -0.65 -21.78 1.67
C PRO A 385 0.01 -22.14 3.01
N GLU A 386 0.96 -23.09 3.03
CA GLU A 386 1.71 -23.40 4.26
C GLU A 386 2.64 -22.24 4.64
N GLU A 387 3.38 -21.72 3.68
CA GLU A 387 4.24 -20.55 3.85
C GLU A 387 3.44 -19.28 4.19
N ALA A 388 2.25 -19.08 3.62
CA ALA A 388 1.36 -18.00 4.00
C ALA A 388 0.97 -18.07 5.50
N VAL A 389 0.69 -19.27 6.01
CA VAL A 389 0.41 -19.47 7.45
C VAL A 389 1.66 -19.19 8.31
N LYS A 390 2.87 -19.52 7.82
CA LYS A 390 4.12 -19.14 8.50
C LYS A 390 4.26 -17.62 8.59
N ILE A 391 3.97 -16.89 7.50
CA ILE A 391 3.96 -15.42 7.50
C ILE A 391 2.97 -14.88 8.54
N HIS A 392 1.74 -15.40 8.57
CA HIS A 392 0.75 -15.02 9.59
C HIS A 392 1.31 -15.18 11.01
N VAL A 393 1.98 -16.29 11.31
CA VAL A 393 2.62 -16.51 12.63
C VAL A 393 3.78 -15.55 12.88
N ASP A 394 4.66 -15.34 11.90
CA ASP A 394 5.85 -14.51 12.02
C ASP A 394 5.54 -13.01 12.20
N LEU A 395 4.44 -12.54 11.63
CA LEU A 395 3.88 -11.20 11.85
C LEU A 395 3.34 -11.00 13.28
N GLY A 396 3.18 -12.08 14.05
CA GLY A 396 2.63 -12.04 15.40
C GLY A 396 1.17 -12.49 15.51
N ARG A 397 0.67 -13.27 14.54
CA ARG A 397 -0.74 -13.72 14.45
C ARG A 397 -1.71 -12.53 14.41
N PRO A 398 -1.79 -11.81 13.27
CA PRO A 398 -2.80 -10.79 13.04
C PRO A 398 -4.19 -11.26 13.49
N ALA A 399 -5.02 -10.36 14.01
CA ALA A 399 -6.35 -10.71 14.51
C ALA A 399 -7.23 -11.36 13.43
N LEU A 400 -6.99 -10.99 12.17
CA LEU A 400 -7.51 -11.67 10.98
C LEU A 400 -6.48 -11.64 9.85
N SER A 401 -6.34 -12.75 9.13
CA SER A 401 -5.64 -12.81 7.84
C SER A 401 -6.58 -13.21 6.71
N LEU A 402 -6.40 -12.62 5.53
CA LEU A 402 -7.21 -12.85 4.34
C LEU A 402 -6.34 -13.40 3.21
N GLY A 403 -6.75 -14.54 2.66
CA GLY A 403 -6.06 -15.19 1.55
C GLY A 403 -6.37 -14.47 0.23
N MET A 404 -5.32 -14.15 -0.53
CA MET A 404 -5.42 -13.43 -1.79
C MET A 404 -4.63 -14.09 -2.93
N HIS A 405 -4.58 -13.46 -4.11
CA HIS A 405 -3.84 -13.94 -5.29
C HIS A 405 -4.30 -15.31 -5.84
N TRP A 406 -5.50 -15.74 -5.48
CA TRP A 406 -6.12 -16.98 -5.95
C TRP A 406 -7.50 -16.71 -6.56
N GLY A 407 -8.08 -17.71 -7.20
CA GLY A 407 -9.48 -17.70 -7.61
C GLY A 407 -9.86 -16.69 -8.71
N THR A 408 -8.89 -16.04 -9.37
CA THR A 408 -9.18 -14.96 -10.33
C THR A 408 -8.55 -15.17 -11.71
N PHE A 409 -7.23 -15.40 -11.75
CA PHE A 409 -6.46 -15.67 -12.97
C PHE A 409 -5.78 -17.04 -12.87
N ILE A 410 -5.51 -17.67 -14.01
CA ILE A 410 -4.63 -18.85 -14.07
C ILE A 410 -3.24 -18.34 -14.45
N LEU A 411 -2.36 -18.22 -13.46
CA LEU A 411 -0.99 -17.74 -13.64
C LEU A 411 0.03 -18.89 -13.64
N THR A 412 -0.36 -20.04 -13.12
CA THR A 412 0.51 -21.12 -12.65
C THR A 412 -0.18 -22.48 -12.77
N ASP A 413 0.47 -23.55 -12.28
CA ASP A 413 0.07 -24.94 -12.53
C ASP A 413 -0.87 -25.55 -11.47
N GLU A 414 -1.16 -24.88 -10.35
CA GLU A 414 -2.06 -25.44 -9.33
C GLU A 414 -3.53 -25.43 -9.79
N PRO A 415 -4.35 -26.39 -9.35
CA PRO A 415 -5.80 -26.30 -9.53
C PRO A 415 -6.38 -25.04 -8.89
N VAL A 416 -7.33 -24.39 -9.56
CA VAL A 416 -7.87 -23.08 -9.15
C VAL A 416 -8.54 -23.06 -7.77
N ASP A 417 -9.02 -24.20 -7.29
CA ASP A 417 -9.71 -24.37 -6.01
C ASP A 417 -8.85 -25.07 -4.94
N GLU A 418 -7.59 -25.37 -5.24
CA GLU A 418 -6.63 -25.98 -4.31
C GLU A 418 -6.19 -25.01 -3.18
N PRO A 419 -5.91 -23.71 -3.44
CA PRO A 419 -5.34 -22.82 -2.42
C PRO A 419 -6.14 -22.76 -1.10
N PRO A 420 -7.48 -22.58 -1.08
CA PRO A 420 -8.24 -22.56 0.17
C PRO A 420 -8.28 -23.90 0.89
N LYS A 421 -8.14 -25.02 0.17
CA LYS A 421 -8.11 -26.37 0.78
C LYS A 421 -6.80 -26.56 1.54
N LEU A 422 -5.68 -26.28 0.88
CA LEU A 422 -4.36 -26.35 1.50
C LEU A 422 -4.17 -25.31 2.61
N LEU A 423 -4.82 -24.14 2.52
CA LEU A 423 -4.85 -23.17 3.63
C LEU A 423 -5.47 -23.80 4.88
N LYS A 424 -6.62 -24.48 4.76
CA LYS A 424 -7.27 -25.15 5.91
C LYS A 424 -6.39 -26.23 6.52
N GLU A 425 -5.70 -27.01 5.69
CA GLU A 425 -4.75 -28.04 6.14
C GLU A 425 -3.54 -27.42 6.87
N ALA A 426 -2.99 -26.33 6.32
CA ALA A 426 -1.88 -25.61 6.93
C ALA A 426 -2.26 -24.99 8.28
N LEU A 427 -3.45 -24.41 8.41
CA LEU A 427 -3.92 -23.85 9.68
C LEU A 427 -4.00 -24.91 10.78
N ALA A 428 -4.53 -26.10 10.45
CA ALA A 428 -4.56 -27.23 11.37
C ALA A 428 -3.16 -27.65 11.82
N LYS A 429 -2.19 -27.70 10.89
CA LYS A 429 -0.78 -28.04 11.18
C LYS A 429 -0.11 -27.04 12.12
N HIS A 430 -0.42 -25.75 11.97
CA HIS A 430 0.18 -24.66 12.74
C HIS A 430 -0.61 -24.26 13.99
N LYS A 431 -1.65 -25.02 14.36
CA LYS A 431 -2.53 -24.75 15.51
C LYS A 431 -3.12 -23.34 15.46
N ALA A 432 -3.43 -22.85 14.26
CA ALA A 432 -4.17 -21.61 14.05
C ALA A 432 -5.66 -21.95 13.89
N LEU A 433 -6.52 -21.06 14.37
CA LEU A 433 -7.96 -21.23 14.24
C LEU A 433 -8.35 -20.90 12.78
N PRO A 434 -9.29 -21.64 12.19
CA PRO A 434 -9.82 -21.31 10.87
C PRO A 434 -10.39 -19.88 10.76
N THR A 435 -10.80 -19.29 11.87
CA THR A 435 -11.30 -17.91 11.95
C THR A 435 -10.19 -16.85 11.95
N GLU A 436 -8.94 -17.23 12.21
CA GLU A 436 -7.79 -16.32 12.22
C GLU A 436 -7.23 -16.08 10.81
N PHE A 437 -7.49 -16.98 9.85
CA PHE A 437 -7.04 -16.83 8.47
C PHE A 437 -8.04 -17.48 7.50
N ILE A 438 -8.75 -16.64 6.75
CA ILE A 438 -9.84 -17.08 5.87
C ILE A 438 -9.56 -16.75 4.40
N ALA A 439 -10.11 -17.56 3.50
CA ALA A 439 -10.21 -17.26 2.08
C ALA A 439 -11.65 -16.84 1.79
N LEU A 440 -11.83 -15.58 1.39
CA LEU A 440 -13.15 -14.99 1.14
C LEU A 440 -13.74 -15.46 -0.19
N LYS A 441 -15.05 -15.29 -0.34
CA LYS A 441 -15.70 -15.25 -1.65
C LYS A 441 -15.38 -13.92 -2.34
N HIS A 442 -15.35 -13.90 -3.67
CA HIS A 442 -15.25 -12.64 -4.43
C HIS A 442 -16.42 -11.72 -4.06
N GLY A 443 -16.10 -10.50 -3.63
CA GLY A 443 -17.07 -9.47 -3.22
C GLY A 443 -17.53 -9.58 -1.77
N GLU A 444 -17.05 -10.55 -1.00
CA GLU A 444 -17.38 -10.68 0.41
C GLU A 444 -16.65 -9.62 1.25
N SER A 445 -17.38 -9.05 2.20
CA SER A 445 -16.88 -8.07 3.17
C SER A 445 -16.80 -8.68 4.57
N VAL A 446 -15.70 -8.41 5.26
CA VAL A 446 -15.50 -8.81 6.66
C VAL A 446 -14.99 -7.65 7.49
N VAL A 447 -15.23 -7.70 8.80
CA VAL A 447 -14.72 -6.71 9.76
C VAL A 447 -13.65 -7.41 10.61
N ALA A 448 -12.46 -6.83 10.67
CA ALA A 448 -11.41 -7.36 11.52
C ALA A 448 -11.86 -7.34 13.00
N PRO A 449 -11.65 -8.44 13.73
CA PRO A 449 -11.99 -8.49 15.15
C PRO A 449 -11.10 -7.53 15.94
N VAL A 450 -11.66 -6.95 17.00
CA VAL A 450 -10.90 -6.11 17.94
C VAL A 450 -10.57 -6.97 19.16
N PRO A 451 -9.29 -7.16 19.50
CA PRO A 451 -8.91 -7.97 20.66
C PRO A 451 -9.58 -7.46 21.95
N GLY A 452 -10.28 -8.36 22.66
CA GLY A 452 -10.92 -8.07 23.94
C GLY A 452 -12.41 -7.73 23.88
N GLU A 453 -13.00 -7.61 22.69
CA GLU A 453 -14.47 -7.51 22.55
C GLU A 453 -15.08 -8.89 22.30
N ILE A 454 -16.11 -9.22 23.08
CA ILE A 454 -16.92 -10.42 22.85
C ILE A 454 -17.75 -10.17 21.61
N GLN A 455 -17.54 -10.97 20.57
CA GLN A 455 -18.46 -11.00 19.42
C GLN A 455 -19.78 -11.61 19.88
N THR A 456 -20.83 -10.79 20.01
CA THR A 456 -22.19 -11.30 19.90
C THR A 456 -22.38 -11.71 18.45
N LEU A 457 -22.38 -13.02 18.21
CA LEU A 457 -22.73 -13.57 16.90
C LEU A 457 -24.21 -13.24 16.65
N ASP A 458 -24.46 -12.11 15.99
CA ASP A 458 -25.78 -11.82 15.44
C ASP A 458 -26.00 -12.71 14.21
N SER A 459 -26.58 -13.89 14.45
CA SER A 459 -27.67 -14.52 13.69
C SER A 459 -27.64 -16.04 13.88
N GLU A 460 -28.43 -16.52 14.85
CA GLU A 460 -29.00 -17.86 14.69
C GLU A 460 -29.99 -17.83 13.52
N PRO A 461 -30.01 -18.86 12.65
CA PRO A 461 -31.06 -18.97 11.65
C PRO A 461 -32.40 -19.14 12.37
N SER A 462 -33.37 -18.32 11.99
CA SER A 462 -34.77 -18.43 12.42
C SER A 462 -35.21 -19.89 12.43
N SER A 463 -35.57 -20.38 13.60
CA SER A 463 -36.20 -21.68 13.81
C SER A 463 -37.48 -21.81 12.95
N PRO A 464 -37.78 -23.01 12.42
CA PRO A 464 -39.00 -23.25 11.67
C PRO A 464 -40.16 -23.54 12.62
N GLU A 465 -40.94 -22.52 12.98
CA GLU A 465 -42.28 -22.72 13.56
C GLU A 465 -43.36 -22.52 12.49
N ASN A 466 -43.88 -23.63 11.98
CA ASN A 466 -45.32 -23.95 11.86
C ASN A 466 -45.58 -24.95 10.74
N ILE A 467 -45.46 -26.24 11.05
CA ILE A 467 -46.28 -27.28 10.43
C ILE A 467 -46.73 -28.23 11.54
N ALA A 468 -47.95 -28.05 12.04
CA ALA A 468 -48.75 -29.14 12.59
C ALA A 468 -50.23 -28.73 12.56
N SER A 469 -50.97 -29.44 11.69
CA SER A 469 -52.33 -29.99 11.85
C SER A 469 -53.28 -29.38 12.88
#